data_AF-A7NIA4-F1
#
_entry.id   AF-A7NIA4-F1
#
_cell.length_a   1.000
_cell.length_b   1.000
_cell.length_c   1.000
_cell.angle_alpha   90.00
_cell.angle_beta   90.00
_cell.angle_gamma   90.00
#
_symmetry.space_group_name_H-M   'P 1'
#
loop_
_entity.id
_entity.type
_entity.pdbx_description
1 polymer ?
#
loop_
_entity_poly.entity_id
_entity_poly.type
_entity_poly.pdbx_seq_one_letter_code
_entity_poly.pdbx_strand_id
1 'polypeptide(L)'
;MFDIDLQTFQQRVAAIAATHLQVQLVYLFGSRAGGEFGPMSDIDLAAVLDREASIPHLRDELAYRFAEALNDGSVDLIILNQAPIELAYAVIAEGRALYQRSLVERIEYEADVMSRYGDYLPVLRAQRWDIVHGSGDERRVQRYREAFGRTQRAPGASDPVA
;
A
#
# COMPACT_ATOMS: atom_id res chain seq x y z
N MET A 1 8.42 20.18 -17.34
CA MET A 1 7.60 19.73 -16.20
C MET A 1 8.33 18.51 -15.67
N PHE A 2 8.90 18.59 -14.46
CA PHE A 2 10.00 17.73 -14.04
C PHE A 2 9.55 16.29 -13.83
N ASP A 3 10.05 15.39 -14.66
CA ASP A 3 10.02 13.96 -14.42
C ASP A 3 11.09 13.68 -13.34
N ILE A 4 10.66 13.44 -12.09
CA ILE A 4 11.59 13.12 -11.00
C ILE A 4 12.02 11.68 -11.20
N ASP A 5 13.32 11.45 -11.40
CA ASP A 5 13.83 10.09 -11.46
C ASP A 5 13.58 9.34 -10.14
N LEU A 6 13.39 8.02 -10.24
CA LEU A 6 13.03 7.18 -9.09
C LEU A 6 14.09 7.17 -7.98
N GLN A 7 15.35 7.47 -8.29
CA GLN A 7 16.42 7.54 -7.30
C GLN A 7 16.30 8.80 -6.45
N THR A 8 16.10 9.96 -7.10
CA THR A 8 15.82 11.24 -6.45
C THR A 8 14.54 11.16 -5.62
N PHE A 9 13.50 10.52 -6.15
CA PHE A 9 12.26 10.25 -5.43
C PHE A 9 12.51 9.46 -4.14
N GLN A 10 13.19 8.31 -4.27
CA GLN A 10 13.52 7.45 -3.14
C GLN A 10 14.36 8.19 -2.08
N GLN A 11 15.35 8.98 -2.50
CA GLN A 11 16.18 9.77 -1.60
C GLN A 11 15.37 10.79 -0.78
N ARG A 12 14.43 11.49 -1.41
CA ARG A 12 13.56 12.47 -0.74
C ARG A 12 12.65 11.81 0.29
N VAL A 13 12.01 10.69 -0.07
CA VAL A 13 11.17 9.94 0.86
C VAL A 13 12.01 9.39 2.01
N ALA A 14 13.15 8.78 1.73
CA ALA A 14 14.05 8.24 2.75
C ALA A 14 14.56 9.31 3.71
N ALA A 15 14.87 10.52 3.22
CA ALA A 15 15.30 11.63 4.05
C ALA A 15 14.23 12.05 5.05
N ILE A 16 12.97 12.17 4.63
CA ILE A 16 11.85 12.48 5.53
C ILE A 16 11.59 11.34 6.51
N ALA A 17 11.56 10.09 6.03
CA ALA A 17 11.33 8.92 6.89
C ALA A 17 12.40 8.80 7.98
N ALA A 18 13.67 9.05 7.65
CA ALA A 18 14.80 8.97 8.59
C ALA A 18 14.74 10.01 9.72
N THR A 19 14.03 11.14 9.55
CA THR A 19 13.85 12.11 10.66
C THR A 19 12.72 11.73 11.63
N HIS A 20 11.94 10.70 11.32
CA HIS A 20 10.82 10.25 12.15
C HIS A 20 11.16 8.87 12.71
N LEU A 21 11.64 8.83 13.95
CA LEU A 21 12.10 7.60 14.59
C LEU A 21 11.04 6.50 14.59
N GLN A 22 9.75 6.86 14.60
CA GLN A 22 8.61 5.95 14.59
C GLN A 22 8.41 5.23 13.26
N VAL A 23 9.04 5.67 12.16
CA VAL A 23 8.89 5.06 10.84
C VAL A 23 9.85 3.88 10.69
N GLN A 24 9.29 2.69 10.48
CA GLN A 24 10.06 1.47 10.24
C GLN A 24 10.32 1.26 8.75
N LEU A 25 9.25 1.34 7.94
CA LEU A 25 9.27 1.02 6.51
C LEU A 25 8.43 2.05 5.75
N VAL A 26 8.83 2.36 4.52
CA VAL A 26 8.01 3.09 3.56
C VAL A 26 8.08 2.39 2.21
N TYR A 27 6.93 2.13 1.60
CA TYR A 27 6.77 1.53 0.29
C TYR A 27 6.08 2.51 -0.66
N LEU A 28 6.54 2.52 -1.91
CA LEU A 28 5.75 2.98 -3.06
C LEU A 28 4.87 1.81 -3.52
N PHE A 29 3.58 2.02 -3.70
CA PHE A 29 2.69 1.00 -4.26
C PHE A 29 1.73 1.63 -5.28
N GLY A 30 0.76 0.86 -5.77
CA GLY A 30 -0.22 1.35 -6.74
C GLY A 30 0.33 1.51 -8.16
N SER A 31 -0.34 2.30 -8.98
CA SER A 31 -0.07 2.46 -10.42
C SER A 31 1.37 2.91 -10.72
N ARG A 32 2.02 3.59 -9.77
CA ARG A 32 3.41 4.08 -9.89
C ARG A 32 4.49 3.04 -9.55
N ALA A 33 4.14 1.89 -8.98
CA ALA A 33 5.12 0.83 -8.70
C ALA A 33 5.73 0.23 -9.99
N GLY A 34 5.03 0.36 -11.13
CA GLY A 34 5.45 -0.14 -12.45
C GLY A 34 6.37 0.77 -13.27
N GLY A 35 6.72 1.98 -12.79
CA GLY A 35 7.72 2.85 -13.42
C GLY A 35 7.23 3.90 -14.43
N GLU A 36 5.91 4.11 -14.58
CA GLU A 36 5.38 5.21 -15.39
C GLU A 36 5.05 6.43 -14.51
N PHE A 37 5.91 7.45 -14.57
CA PHE A 37 5.73 8.72 -13.88
C PHE A 37 4.84 9.66 -14.73
N GLY A 38 3.53 9.58 -14.53
CA GLY A 38 2.57 10.51 -15.14
C GLY A 38 2.47 11.83 -14.35
N PRO A 39 2.40 13.01 -15.02
CA PRO A 39 2.53 14.35 -14.42
C PRO A 39 1.39 14.84 -13.49
N MET A 40 0.38 14.01 -13.20
CA MET A 40 -0.80 14.41 -12.39
C MET A 40 -1.36 13.28 -11.50
N SER A 41 -0.64 12.18 -11.30
CA SER A 41 -1.16 11.07 -10.48
C SER A 41 -0.90 11.30 -9.00
N ASP A 42 -1.89 10.99 -8.16
CA ASP A 42 -1.70 10.88 -6.72
C ASP A 42 -0.58 9.87 -6.40
N ILE A 43 0.21 10.16 -5.37
CA ILE A 43 1.35 9.34 -4.95
C ILE A 43 0.90 8.43 -3.82
N ASP A 44 0.84 7.13 -4.11
CA ASP A 44 0.44 6.10 -3.14
C ASP A 44 1.66 5.62 -2.32
N LEU A 45 1.75 6.05 -1.06
CA LEU A 45 2.77 5.62 -0.12
C LEU A 45 2.17 4.80 1.01
N ALA A 46 2.88 3.77 1.43
CA ALA A 46 2.47 2.91 2.54
C ALA A 46 3.59 2.88 3.58
N ALA A 47 3.26 3.09 4.85
CA ALA A 47 4.23 3.12 5.95
C ALA A 47 3.91 2.09 7.03
N VAL A 48 4.96 1.48 7.58
CA VAL A 48 4.90 0.74 8.85
C VAL A 48 5.49 1.62 9.94
N LEU A 49 4.71 1.79 11.00
CA LEU A 49 5.07 2.59 12.16
C LEU A 49 5.32 1.71 13.39
N ASP A 50 6.06 2.25 14.36
CA ASP A 50 6.17 1.64 15.68
C ASP A 50 4.81 1.49 16.36
N ARG A 51 4.62 0.39 17.10
CA ARG A 51 3.35 0.05 17.75
C ARG A 51 2.87 1.11 18.77
N GLU A 52 3.80 1.89 19.32
CA GLU A 52 3.52 2.93 20.31
C GLU A 52 3.21 4.30 19.66
N ALA A 53 3.28 4.41 18.34
CA ALA A 53 3.06 5.68 17.64
C ALA A 53 1.57 6.11 17.68
N SER A 54 1.34 7.41 17.87
CA SER A 54 0.02 8.03 17.68
C SER A 54 -0.28 8.15 16.17
N ILE A 55 -0.86 7.08 15.62
CA ILE A 55 -1.04 6.89 14.17
C ILE A 55 -1.73 8.07 13.46
N PRO A 56 -2.88 8.62 13.90
CA PRO A 56 -3.59 9.64 13.10
C PRO A 56 -2.77 10.91 12.90
N HIS A 57 -2.16 11.43 13.96
CA HIS A 57 -1.35 12.63 13.91
C HIS A 57 -0.09 12.42 13.06
N LEU A 58 0.60 11.29 13.27
CA LEU A 58 1.83 10.98 12.56
C LEU A 58 1.58 10.71 11.07
N ARG A 59 0.45 10.09 10.72
CA ARG A 59 0.05 9.89 9.31
C ARG A 59 -0.11 11.24 8.61
N ASP A 60 -0.88 12.16 9.19
CA ASP A 60 -1.18 13.44 8.54
C ASP A 60 0.09 14.30 8.42
N GLU A 61 0.95 14.29 9.44
CA GLU A 61 2.27 14.92 9.38
C GLU A 61 3.14 14.31 8.28
N LEU A 62 3.32 12.99 8.25
CA LEU A 62 4.14 12.32 7.24
C LEU A 62 3.61 12.55 5.82
N ALA A 63 2.30 12.47 5.62
CA ALA A 63 1.67 12.72 4.31
C ALA A 63 1.99 14.14 3.81
N TYR A 64 1.85 15.14 4.69
CA TYR A 64 2.21 16.53 4.37
C TYR A 64 3.69 16.68 4.04
N ARG A 65 4.58 16.09 4.85
CA ARG A 65 6.03 16.18 4.67
C ARG A 65 6.51 15.49 3.40
N PHE A 66 5.91 14.34 3.04
CA PHE A 66 6.19 13.69 1.78
C PHE A 66 5.70 14.51 0.59
N ALA A 67 4.50 15.09 0.67
CA ALA A 67 3.98 15.95 -0.39
C ALA A 67 4.89 17.17 -0.62
N GLU A 68 5.31 17.85 0.45
CA GLU A 68 6.27 18.96 0.36
C GLU A 68 7.60 18.54 -0.28
N ALA A 69 8.17 17.40 0.15
CA ALA A 69 9.47 16.94 -0.34
C ALA A 69 9.43 16.51 -1.81
N LEU A 70 8.31 15.94 -2.25
CA LEU A 70 8.15 15.43 -3.62
C LEU A 70 7.79 16.54 -4.60
N ASN A 71 7.17 17.63 -4.13
CA ASN A 71 6.76 18.78 -4.96
C ASN A 71 5.92 18.34 -6.17
N ASP A 72 5.19 17.23 -6.00
CA ASP A 72 4.41 16.52 -7.01
C ASP A 72 3.10 16.07 -6.35
N GLY A 73 1.99 16.72 -6.71
CA GLY A 73 0.64 16.29 -6.34
C GLY A 73 0.34 16.11 -4.85
N SER A 74 -0.67 15.28 -4.58
CA SER A 74 -1.06 14.86 -3.24
C SER A 74 -0.48 13.47 -2.92
N VAL A 75 -0.14 13.22 -1.66
CA VAL A 75 0.32 11.92 -1.17
C VAL A 75 -0.82 11.24 -0.43
N ASP A 76 -1.25 10.07 -0.92
CA ASP A 76 -2.11 9.16 -0.15
C ASP A 76 -1.22 8.24 0.69
N LEU A 77 -1.19 8.49 2.00
CA LEU A 77 -0.39 7.73 2.94
C LEU A 77 -1.25 6.70 3.69
N ILE A 78 -1.01 5.43 3.41
CA ILE A 78 -1.64 4.31 4.11
C ILE A 78 -0.74 3.81 5.23
N ILE A 79 -1.30 3.65 6.43
CA ILE A 79 -0.59 3.05 7.56
C ILE A 79 -0.88 1.55 7.61
N LEU A 80 0.14 0.77 7.26
CA LEU A 80 0.01 -0.67 7.08
C LEU A 80 -0.28 -1.43 8.38
N ASN A 81 0.06 -0.87 9.53
CA ASN A 81 -0.31 -1.42 10.85
C ASN A 81 -1.82 -1.62 11.02
N GLN A 82 -2.64 -0.84 10.30
CA GLN A 82 -4.10 -0.86 10.39
C GLN A 82 -4.77 -1.21 9.04
N ALA A 83 -3.99 -1.48 8.00
CA ALA A 83 -4.52 -1.80 6.69
C ALA A 83 -5.17 -3.20 6.67
N PRO A 84 -6.20 -3.41 5.83
CA PRO A 84 -6.68 -4.75 5.50
C PRO A 84 -5.53 -5.65 5.03
N ILE A 85 -5.59 -6.94 5.37
CA ILE A 85 -4.48 -7.86 5.11
C ILE A 85 -4.21 -8.03 3.62
N GLU A 86 -5.23 -7.92 2.78
CA GLU A 86 -5.14 -7.98 1.32
C GLU A 86 -4.30 -6.83 0.77
N LEU A 87 -4.51 -5.62 1.30
CA LEU A 87 -3.76 -4.44 0.91
C LEU A 87 -2.32 -4.52 1.41
N ALA A 88 -2.11 -4.91 2.67
CA ALA A 88 -0.78 -5.10 3.21
C ALA A 88 0.02 -6.13 2.39
N TYR A 89 -0.62 -7.24 2.00
CA TYR A 89 -0.02 -8.25 1.14
C TYR A 89 0.32 -7.70 -0.25
N ALA A 90 -0.61 -6.98 -0.90
CA ALA A 90 -0.36 -6.36 -2.20
C ALA A 90 0.84 -5.39 -2.16
N VAL A 91 0.93 -4.58 -1.09
CA VAL A 91 2.05 -3.64 -0.92
C VAL A 91 3.39 -4.33 -0.78
N ILE A 92 3.49 -5.42 0.01
CA ILE A 92 4.78 -6.12 0.15
C ILE A 92 5.14 -6.97 -1.07
N ALA A 93 4.14 -7.44 -1.82
CA ALA A 93 4.34 -8.31 -2.99
C ALA A 93 4.71 -7.51 -4.25
N GLU A 94 4.10 -6.34 -4.45
CA GLU A 94 4.22 -5.56 -5.69
C GLU A 94 4.87 -4.18 -5.45
N GLY A 95 4.87 -3.70 -4.21
CA GLY A 95 5.43 -2.40 -3.86
C GLY A 95 6.95 -2.38 -3.82
N ARG A 96 7.49 -1.17 -3.95
CA ARG A 96 8.93 -0.91 -3.85
C ARG A 96 9.26 -0.26 -2.52
N ALA A 97 10.08 -0.92 -1.71
CA ALA A 97 10.62 -0.32 -0.49
C ALA A 97 11.48 0.90 -0.83
N LEU A 98 11.06 2.07 -0.34
CA LEU A 98 11.78 3.34 -0.48
C LEU A 98 12.66 3.62 0.73
N TYR A 99 12.22 3.18 1.91
CA TYR A 99 12.92 3.32 3.17
C TYR A 99 12.73 2.07 4.03
N GLN A 100 13.80 1.65 4.69
CA GLN A 100 13.77 0.66 5.76
C GLN A 100 14.73 1.10 6.87
N ARG A 101 14.25 1.14 8.11
CA ARG A 101 15.06 1.45 9.28
C ARG A 101 16.04 0.32 9.58
N SER A 102 15.58 -0.93 9.51
CA SER A 102 16.42 -2.12 9.58
C SER A 102 15.93 -3.22 8.65
N LEU A 103 16.86 -4.08 8.20
CA LEU A 103 16.52 -5.25 7.40
C LEU A 103 15.68 -6.27 8.19
N VAL A 104 15.94 -6.39 9.50
CA VAL A 104 15.25 -7.35 10.37
C VAL A 104 13.78 -6.98 10.50
N GLU A 105 13.47 -5.70 10.80
CA GLU A 105 12.08 -5.22 10.91
C GLU A 105 11.30 -5.43 9.62
N ARG A 106 11.96 -5.22 8.47
CA ARG A 106 11.36 -5.48 7.16
C ARG A 106 10.99 -6.95 6.99
N ILE A 107 11.95 -7.85 7.24
CA ILE A 107 11.74 -9.29 7.08
C ILE A 107 10.65 -9.78 8.03
N GLU A 108 10.66 -9.34 9.29
CA GLU A 108 9.65 -9.72 10.29
C GLU A 108 8.26 -9.25 9.88
N TYR A 109 8.14 -8.00 9.42
CA TYR A 109 6.87 -7.44 8.95
C TYR A 109 6.35 -8.18 7.71
N GLU A 110 7.19 -8.37 6.69
CA GLU A 110 6.79 -9.06 5.45
C GLU A 110 6.39 -10.52 5.73
N ALA A 111 7.12 -11.23 6.61
CA ALA A 111 6.77 -12.58 7.01
C ALA A 111 5.44 -12.68 7.78
N ASP A 112 5.16 -11.74 8.71
CA ASP A 112 3.87 -11.67 9.42
C ASP A 112 2.71 -11.49 8.45
N VAL A 113 2.86 -10.56 7.50
CA VAL A 113 1.85 -10.29 6.48
C VAL A 113 1.62 -11.52 5.59
N MET A 114 2.68 -12.18 5.13
CA MET A 114 2.56 -13.40 4.32
C MET A 114 1.84 -14.52 5.08
N SER A 115 2.16 -14.73 6.36
CA SER A 115 1.51 -15.74 7.21
C SER A 115 0.01 -15.44 7.37
N ARG A 116 -0.32 -14.22 7.80
CA ARG A 116 -1.71 -13.79 8.04
C ARG A 116 -2.55 -13.79 6.77
N TYR A 117 -1.96 -13.42 5.64
CA TYR A 117 -2.63 -13.52 4.34
C TYR A 117 -2.89 -14.98 3.97
N GLY A 118 -1.90 -15.86 4.16
CA GLY A 118 -2.03 -17.30 3.95
C GLY A 118 -3.20 -17.92 4.74
N ASP A 119 -3.34 -17.55 6.01
CA ASP A 119 -4.45 -17.99 6.88
C ASP A 119 -5.81 -17.43 6.42
N TYR A 120 -5.82 -16.25 5.79
CA TYR A 120 -7.03 -15.57 5.33
C TYR A 120 -7.45 -15.97 3.89
N LEU A 121 -6.56 -16.58 3.11
CA LEU A 121 -6.83 -17.05 1.74
C LEU A 121 -8.10 -17.93 1.60
N PRO A 122 -8.41 -18.88 2.50
CA PRO A 122 -9.63 -19.67 2.42
C PRO A 122 -10.90 -18.81 2.48
N VAL A 123 -10.90 -17.78 3.33
CA VAL A 123 -12.02 -16.84 3.48
C VAL A 123 -12.22 -16.03 2.20
N LEU A 124 -11.13 -15.49 1.64
CA LEU A 124 -11.18 -14.75 0.38
C LEU A 124 -11.70 -15.60 -0.79
N ARG A 125 -11.26 -16.86 -0.87
CA ARG A 125 -11.72 -17.79 -1.91
C ARG A 125 -13.22 -18.07 -1.80
N ALA A 126 -13.72 -18.28 -0.58
CA ALA A 126 -15.15 -18.45 -0.33
C ALA A 126 -15.95 -17.19 -0.71
N GLN A 127 -15.50 -16.00 -0.28
CA GLN A 127 -16.14 -14.73 -0.64
C GLN A 127 -16.17 -14.50 -2.16
N ARG A 128 -15.07 -14.81 -2.86
CA ARG A 128 -15.01 -14.72 -4.33
C ARG A 128 -15.98 -15.67 -5.00
N TRP A 129 -16.07 -16.91 -4.50
CA TRP A 129 -17.02 -17.90 -5.00
C TRP A 129 -18.46 -17.40 -4.87
N ASP A 130 -18.82 -16.84 -3.71
CA ASP A 130 -20.14 -16.25 -3.46
C ASP A 130 -20.46 -15.07 -4.39
N ILE A 131 -19.48 -14.21 -4.71
CA ILE A 131 -19.72 -13.08 -5.63
C ILE A 131 -19.99 -13.58 -7.06
N VAL A 132 -19.28 -14.61 -7.50
CA VAL A 132 -19.37 -15.13 -8.88
C VAL A 132 -20.58 -16.06 -9.05
N HIS A 133 -20.95 -16.84 -8.03
CA HIS A 133 -21.97 -17.89 -8.11
C HIS A 133 -23.22 -17.62 -7.26
N GLY A 134 -23.14 -16.68 -6.32
CA GLY A 134 -24.26 -16.26 -5.48
C GLY A 134 -25.11 -15.23 -6.22
N SER A 135 -26.27 -15.67 -6.69
CA SER A 135 -27.32 -14.83 -7.27
C SER A 135 -27.71 -13.65 -6.35
N GLY A 136 -27.39 -12.42 -6.78
CA GLY A 136 -28.29 -11.26 -6.65
C GLY A 136 -28.36 -10.49 -5.33
N ASP A 137 -27.24 -10.03 -4.75
CA ASP A 137 -27.29 -8.91 -3.80
C ASP A 137 -26.28 -7.81 -4.17
N GLU A 138 -26.72 -6.91 -5.05
CA GLU A 138 -25.96 -5.74 -5.52
C GLU A 138 -25.39 -4.90 -4.35
N ARG A 139 -26.04 -4.92 -3.18
CA ARG A 139 -25.59 -4.22 -1.96
C ARG A 139 -24.32 -4.83 -1.35
N ARG A 140 -24.05 -6.12 -1.57
CA ARG A 140 -22.82 -6.80 -1.12
C ARG A 140 -21.66 -6.50 -2.06
N VAL A 141 -21.93 -6.50 -3.37
CA VAL A 141 -20.96 -6.11 -4.40
C VAL A 141 -20.56 -4.64 -4.24
N GLN A 142 -21.52 -3.77 -3.88
CA GLN A 142 -21.27 -2.36 -3.63
C GLN A 142 -20.37 -2.13 -2.41
N ARG A 143 -20.59 -2.84 -1.28
CA ARG A 143 -19.68 -2.76 -0.12
C ARG A 143 -18.25 -3.21 -0.45
N TYR A 144 -18.11 -4.22 -1.30
CA TYR A 144 -16.79 -4.65 -1.79
C TYR A 144 -16.16 -3.56 -2.66
N ARG A 145 -16.91 -2.97 -3.61
CA ARG A 145 -16.44 -1.84 -4.43
C ARG A 145 -16.13 -0.59 -3.60
N GLU A 146 -16.79 -0.34 -2.49
CA GLU A 146 -16.53 0.81 -1.62
C GLU A 146 -15.31 0.58 -0.73
N ALA A 147 -15.12 -0.64 -0.21
CA ALA A 147 -13.92 -1.00 0.55
C ALA A 147 -12.66 -1.07 -0.33
N PHE A 148 -12.81 -1.47 -1.60
CA PHE A 148 -11.73 -1.58 -2.59
C PHE A 148 -11.71 -0.43 -3.62
N GLY A 149 -12.54 0.59 -3.44
CA GLY A 149 -12.85 1.63 -4.44
C GLY A 149 -11.76 2.67 -4.68
N ARG A 150 -10.60 2.54 -4.03
CA ARG A 150 -9.41 3.35 -4.29
C ARG A 150 -8.22 2.55 -4.81
N THR A 151 -8.23 1.24 -4.67
CA THR A 151 -7.18 0.35 -5.18
C THR A 151 -7.65 -0.24 -6.51
N GLN A 152 -7.31 0.42 -7.60
CA GLN A 152 -7.57 -0.11 -8.94
C GLN A 152 -6.94 -1.51 -9.10
N ARG A 153 -7.76 -2.41 -9.65
CA ARG A 153 -7.48 -3.78 -10.12
C ARG A 153 -6.99 -4.76 -9.04
N ALA A 154 -7.84 -5.74 -8.78
CA ALA A 154 -7.44 -7.00 -8.16
C ALA A 154 -6.26 -7.61 -8.94
N PRO A 155 -5.12 -7.92 -8.30
CA PRO A 155 -4.12 -8.77 -8.93
C PRO A 155 -4.69 -10.18 -8.99
N GLY A 156 -4.85 -10.73 -10.20
CA GLY A 156 -5.30 -12.11 -10.40
C GLY A 156 -6.36 -12.38 -11.46
N ALA A 157 -6.54 -11.51 -12.46
CA ALA A 157 -7.19 -11.90 -13.71
C ALA A 157 -6.18 -12.56 -14.66
N SER A 158 -5.71 -13.76 -14.30
CA SER A 158 -5.26 -14.73 -15.30
C SER A 158 -6.42 -15.70 -15.53
N ASP A 159 -6.98 -15.63 -16.74
CA ASP A 159 -8.08 -16.49 -17.19
C ASP A 159 -7.69 -17.98 -17.05
N PRO A 160 -8.64 -18.86 -16.70
CA PRO A 160 -8.41 -20.29 -16.81
C PRO A 160 -8.27 -20.64 -18.29
N VAL A 161 -7.09 -21.15 -18.64
CA VAL A 161 -6.79 -21.74 -19.94
C VAL A 161 -7.84 -22.82 -20.25
N ALA A 162 -8.52 -22.67 -21.38
CA ALA A 162 -9.23 -23.73 -22.09
C ALA A 162 -8.41 -24.16 -23.30
#